data_AF-W4V9A4-F1
#
_entry.id   AF-W4V9A4-F1
#
_cell.length_a   1.000
_cell.length_b   1.000
_cell.length_c   1.000
_cell.angle_alpha   90.00
_cell.angle_beta   90.00
_cell.angle_gamma   90.00
#
_symmetry.space_group_name_H-M   'P 1'
#
loop_
_entity.id
_entity.type
_entity.pdbx_description
1 polymer ?
#
loop_
_entity_poly.entity_id
_entity_poly.type
_entity_poly.pdbx_seq_one_letter_code
_entity_poly.pdbx_strand_id
1 'polypeptide(L)'
;MEFAFELIREAGLRVPSPIGPTLGIIGALILGQAAVAANIVSPILIIVVAVTGIGSFAIPNFSMGFSFRILRFVYVFLAAIAGFWVLLLVYLCKVLSCVMQNLLEYHLWHLSDQKPRAAFKINSLRHLFGSRKRDLTF
;
A
#
# COMPACT_ATOMS: atom_id res chain seq x y z
N MET A 1 6.72 20.29 -4.05
CA MET A 1 7.06 20.51 -2.62
C MET A 1 7.50 19.26 -1.87
N GLU A 2 7.38 18.10 -2.50
CA GLU A 2 7.56 16.76 -1.96
C GLU A 2 8.99 16.52 -1.48
N PHE A 3 9.97 17.12 -2.16
CA PHE A 3 11.39 17.07 -1.79
C PHE A 3 11.68 17.79 -0.45
N ALA A 4 11.08 18.96 -0.22
CA ALA A 4 11.26 19.68 1.04
C ALA A 4 10.65 18.91 2.22
N PHE A 5 9.45 18.34 2.02
CA PHE A 5 8.79 17.48 3.01
C PHE A 5 9.64 16.27 3.39
N GLU A 6 10.30 15.68 2.40
CA GLU A 6 11.19 14.55 2.58
C GLU A 6 12.41 14.89 3.43
N LEU A 7 13.05 16.02 3.10
CA LEU A 7 14.21 16.57 3.80
C LEU A 7 13.90 16.85 5.27
N ILE A 8 12.77 17.50 5.56
CA ILE A 8 12.34 17.76 6.95
C ILE A 8 12.16 16.45 7.71
N ARG A 9 11.53 15.44 7.09
CA ARG A 9 11.25 14.17 7.77
C ARG A 9 12.54 13.37 8.00
N GLU A 10 13.46 13.36 7.04
CA GLU A 10 14.76 12.69 7.16
C GLU A 10 15.66 13.40 8.18
N ALA A 11 15.63 14.72 8.24
CA ALA A 11 16.28 15.50 9.28
C ALA A 11 15.70 15.14 10.66
N GLY A 12 14.38 15.12 10.79
CA GLY A 12 13.69 14.76 12.05
C GLY A 12 14.02 13.35 12.56
N LEU A 13 14.30 12.39 11.68
CA LEU A 13 14.74 11.04 12.05
C LEU A 13 16.19 10.96 12.54
N ARG A 14 17.05 11.90 12.10
CA ARG A 14 18.48 11.92 12.43
C ARG A 14 18.80 12.78 13.66
N VAL A 15 17.86 13.63 14.08
CA VAL A 15 18.03 14.47 15.27
C VAL A 15 17.58 13.68 16.52
N PRO A 16 18.24 13.80 17.67
CA PRO A 16 17.83 13.15 18.91
C PRO A 16 16.36 13.43 19.28
N SER A 17 15.72 12.39 19.82
CA SER A 17 14.28 12.27 20.10
C SER A 17 13.57 13.51 20.69
N PRO A 18 14.13 14.27 21.67
CA PRO A 18 13.43 15.43 22.21
C PRO A 18 13.31 16.63 21.25
N ILE A 19 14.09 16.69 20.17
CA ILE A 19 14.15 17.86 19.26
C ILE A 19 13.54 17.52 17.88
N GLY A 20 13.48 16.25 17.50
CA GLY A 20 12.97 15.78 16.21
C GLY A 20 11.54 16.26 15.89
N PRO A 21 10.54 16.08 16.79
CA PRO A 21 9.17 16.54 16.55
C PRO A 21 9.07 18.07 16.38
N THR A 22 9.80 18.83 17.20
CA THR A 22 9.81 20.30 17.15
C THR A 22 10.36 20.81 15.82
N LEU A 23 11.44 20.21 15.31
CA LEU A 23 11.99 20.54 13.99
C LEU A 23 11.01 20.22 12.86
N GLY A 24 10.25 19.13 12.97
CA GLY A 24 9.20 18.77 12.01
C GLY A 24 8.09 19.82 11.95
N ILE A 25 7.60 20.27 13.11
CA ILE A 25 6.53 21.27 13.21
C ILE A 25 7.01 22.63 12.68
N ILE A 26 8.14 23.13 13.20
CA ILE A 26 8.68 24.43 12.80
C ILE A 26 9.06 24.42 11.31
N GLY A 27 9.70 23.35 10.85
CA GLY A 27 10.11 23.19 9.45
C GLY A 27 8.91 23.24 8.50
N ALA A 28 7.84 22.49 8.79
CA ALA A 28 6.64 22.47 7.95
C ALA A 28 5.91 23.82 7.93
N LEU A 29 5.81 24.50 9.08
CA LEU A 29 5.09 25.77 9.21
C LEU A 29 5.83 26.89 8.47
N ILE A 30 7.15 27.01 8.67
CA ILE A 30 7.97 28.04 8.02
C ILE A 30 8.06 27.80 6.51
N LEU A 31 8.34 26.56 6.06
CA LEU A 31 8.39 26.26 4.62
C LEU A 31 7.04 26.46 3.95
N GLY A 32 5.94 26.09 4.59
CA GLY A 32 4.59 26.31 4.06
C GLY A 32 4.28 27.79 3.90
N GLN A 33 4.51 28.60 4.92
CA GLN A 33 4.26 30.05 4.87
C GLN A 33 5.17 30.76 3.87
N ALA A 34 6.47 30.46 3.88
CA ALA A 34 7.43 31.06 2.94
C ALA A 34 7.08 30.71 1.49
N ALA A 35 6.60 29.50 1.24
CA ALA A 35 6.23 29.06 -0.09
C ALA A 35 5.00 29.77 -0.68
N VAL A 36 3.99 30.06 0.16
CA VAL A 36 2.82 30.86 -0.24
C VAL A 36 3.23 32.31 -0.44
N ALA A 37 4.01 32.88 0.48
CA ALA A 37 4.47 34.26 0.40
C ALA A 37 5.32 34.53 -0.85
N ALA A 38 6.14 33.54 -1.25
CA ALA A 38 6.92 33.59 -2.48
C ALA A 38 6.09 33.31 -3.76
N ASN A 39 4.79 33.04 -3.64
CA ASN A 39 3.89 32.66 -4.74
C ASN A 39 4.38 31.46 -5.59
N ILE A 40 5.23 30.59 -5.01
CA ILE A 40 5.75 29.40 -5.71
C ILE A 40 4.67 28.31 -5.77
N VAL A 41 3.76 28.29 -4.79
CA VAL A 41 2.67 27.31 -4.68
C VAL A 41 1.41 27.95 -4.12
N SER A 42 0.26 27.44 -4.55
CA SER A 42 -1.04 27.87 -4.03
C SER A 42 -1.31 27.30 -2.63
N PRO A 43 -2.09 28.00 -1.78
CA PRO A 43 -2.49 27.49 -0.47
C PRO A 43 -3.20 26.13 -0.55
N ILE A 44 -3.99 25.91 -1.60
CA ILE A 44 -4.69 24.65 -1.84
C ILE A 44 -3.70 23.49 -2.03
N LEU A 45 -2.61 23.71 -2.77
CA LEU A 45 -1.60 22.68 -3.01
C LEU A 45 -0.96 22.22 -1.69
N ILE A 46 -0.68 23.16 -0.77
CA ILE A 46 -0.09 22.84 0.53
C ILE A 46 -1.02 21.93 1.36
N ILE A 47 -2.33 22.20 1.33
CA ILE A 47 -3.32 21.37 2.02
C ILE A 47 -3.29 19.94 1.46
N VAL A 48 -3.30 19.78 0.13
CA VAL A 48 -3.25 18.47 -0.53
C VAL A 48 -1.98 17.70 -0.16
N VAL A 49 -0.82 18.38 -0.15
CA VAL A 49 0.47 17.76 0.22
C VAL A 49 0.48 17.38 1.70
N ALA A 50 -0.06 18.20 2.60
CA ALA A 50 -0.13 17.91 4.03
C ALA A 50 -0.99 16.67 4.31
N VAL A 51 -2.19 16.58 3.73
CA VAL A 51 -3.07 15.40 3.85
C VAL A 51 -2.37 14.15 3.31
N THR A 52 -1.72 14.25 2.15
CA THR A 52 -0.96 13.15 1.55
C THR A 52 0.22 12.70 2.44
N GLY A 53 0.92 13.66 3.06
CA GLY A 53 2.03 13.40 3.97
C GLY A 53 1.59 12.69 5.25
N ILE A 54 0.48 13.14 5.86
CA ILE A 54 -0.10 12.53 7.05
C ILE A 54 -0.62 11.12 6.73
N GLY A 55 -1.28 10.95 5.59
CA GLY A 55 -1.76 9.65 5.10
C GLY A 55 -0.64 8.63 4.92
N SER A 56 0.61 9.07 4.68
CA SER A 56 1.76 8.17 4.60
C SER A 56 2.07 7.44 5.92
N PHE A 57 1.61 7.94 7.07
CA PHE A 57 1.79 7.28 8.37
C PHE A 57 0.78 6.18 8.64
N ALA A 58 -0.23 5.99 7.78
CA ALA A 58 -1.18 4.89 7.89
C ALA A 58 -0.55 3.52 7.56
N ILE A 59 0.65 3.49 6.95
CA ILE A 59 1.38 2.26 6.62
C ILE A 59 2.18 1.81 7.85
N PRO A 60 1.84 0.68 8.49
CA PRO A 60 2.49 0.25 9.73
C PRO A 60 3.90 -0.32 9.51
N ASN A 61 4.24 -0.71 8.27
CA ASN A 61 5.53 -1.31 7.94
C ASN A 61 6.51 -0.27 7.37
N PHE A 62 7.61 -0.03 8.09
CA PHE A 62 8.63 0.97 7.72
C PHE A 62 9.30 0.68 6.37
N SER A 63 9.62 -0.59 6.09
CA SER A 63 10.27 -1.00 4.84
C SER A 63 9.35 -0.76 3.63
N MET A 64 8.06 -1.03 3.81
CA MET A 64 7.04 -0.75 2.80
C MET A 64 6.83 0.76 2.62
N GLY A 65 6.83 1.54 3.71
CA GLY A 65 6.75 2.99 3.67
C GLY A 65 7.90 3.65 2.90
N PHE A 66 9.13 3.16 3.06
CA PHE A 66 10.29 3.63 2.30
C PHE A 66 10.14 3.35 0.80
N SER A 67 9.65 2.16 0.44
CA SER A 67 9.40 1.77 -0.95
C SER A 67 8.38 2.69 -1.63
N PHE A 68 7.26 3.01 -0.96
CA PHE A 68 6.26 3.96 -1.49
C PHE A 68 6.80 5.38 -1.68
N ARG A 69 7.79 5.77 -0.88
CA ARG A 69 8.44 7.08 -0.90
C ARG A 69 9.23 7.31 -2.18
N ILE A 70 10.08 6.34 -2.52
CA ILE A 70 10.86 6.34 -3.77
C ILE A 70 9.91 6.31 -4.97
N LEU A 71 8.88 5.48 -4.89
CA LEU A 71 7.86 5.36 -5.94
C LEU A 71 7.16 6.69 -6.23
N ARG A 72 6.89 7.50 -5.20
CA ARG A 72 6.30 8.83 -5.35
C ARG A 72 7.22 9.79 -6.13
N PHE A 73 8.53 9.78 -5.87
CA PHE A 73 9.48 10.61 -6.62
C PHE A 73 9.55 10.22 -8.10
N VAL A 74 9.50 8.91 -8.40
CA VAL A 74 9.44 8.42 -9.78
C VAL A 74 8.19 8.93 -10.50
N TYR A 75 7.04 8.97 -9.82
CA TYR A 75 5.81 9.50 -10.40
C TYR A 75 5.85 10.99 -10.66
N VAL A 76 6.40 11.78 -9.74
CA VAL A 76 6.58 13.23 -9.95
C VAL A 76 7.51 13.49 -11.13
N PHE A 77 8.58 12.71 -11.27
CA PHE A 77 9.52 12.83 -12.38
C PHE A 77 8.89 12.46 -13.72
N LEU A 78 8.16 11.33 -13.78
CA LEU A 78 7.42 10.91 -14.97
C LEU A 78 6.34 11.93 -15.37
N ALA A 79 5.65 12.51 -14.38
CA ALA A 79 4.67 13.57 -14.60
C ALA A 79 5.29 14.85 -15.16
N ALA A 80 6.48 15.21 -14.69
CA ALA A 80 7.17 16.41 -15.15
C ALA A 80 7.56 16.33 -16.63
N ILE A 81 7.90 15.13 -17.12
CA ILE A 81 8.34 14.93 -18.52
C ILE A 81 7.15 14.72 -19.45
N ALA A 82 6.19 13.87 -19.05
CA ALA A 82 5.14 13.38 -19.93
C ALA A 82 3.74 13.95 -19.63
N GLY A 83 3.62 14.79 -18.60
CA GLY A 83 2.37 15.47 -18.24
C GLY A 83 1.35 14.59 -17.51
N PHE A 84 0.12 15.10 -17.42
CA PHE A 84 -0.96 14.51 -16.61
C PHE A 84 -1.42 13.12 -17.07
N TRP A 85 -1.33 12.83 -18.37
CA TRP A 85 -1.78 11.55 -18.94
C TRP A 85 -1.03 10.35 -18.37
N VAL A 86 0.28 10.49 -18.16
CA VAL A 86 1.10 9.42 -17.59
C VAL A 86 0.76 9.17 -16.12
N LEU A 87 0.46 10.23 -15.35
CA LEU A 87 -0.01 10.07 -13.98
C LEU A 87 -1.30 9.25 -13.90
N LEU A 88 -2.27 9.56 -14.77
CA LEU A 88 -3.54 8.83 -14.82
C LEU A 88 -3.32 7.34 -15.12
N LEU A 89 -2.51 7.04 -16.13
CA LEU A 89 -2.24 5.67 -16.59
C LEU A 89 -1.52 4.87 -15.51
N VAL A 90 -0.51 5.46 -14.89
CA VAL A 90 0.25 4.85 -13.79
C VAL A 90 -0.63 4.59 -12.57
N TYR A 91 -1.51 5.54 -12.21
CA TYR A 91 -2.45 5.36 -11.11
C TYR A 91 -3.43 4.22 -11.38
N LEU A 92 -4.02 4.18 -12.59
CA LEU A 92 -4.90 3.10 -13.03
C LEU A 92 -4.19 1.74 -13.01
N CYS A 93 -2.95 1.66 -13.49
CA CYS A 93 -2.17 0.43 -13.49
C CYS A 93 -1.91 -0.08 -12.06
N LYS A 94 -1.67 0.83 -11.11
CA LYS A 94 -1.50 0.51 -9.68
C LYS A 94 -2.78 -0.05 -9.07
N VAL A 95 -3.91 0.57 -9.35
CA VAL A 95 -5.24 0.11 -8.88
C VAL A 95 -5.54 -1.27 -9.47
N LEU A 96 -5.31 -1.46 -10.77
CA LEU A 96 -5.54 -2.75 -11.43
C LEU A 96 -4.67 -3.85 -10.83
N SER A 97 -3.39 -3.59 -10.60
CA SER A 97 -2.47 -4.56 -9.99
C SER A 97 -2.94 -4.97 -8.59
N CYS A 98 -3.42 -4.03 -7.79
CA CYS A 98 -3.98 -4.28 -6.46
C CYS A 98 -5.26 -5.13 -6.53
N VAL A 99 -6.17 -4.79 -7.47
CA VAL A 99 -7.40 -5.55 -7.69
C VAL A 99 -7.09 -6.99 -8.13
N MET A 100 -6.09 -7.19 -9.01
CA MET A 100 -5.67 -8.52 -9.45
C MET A 100 -5.10 -9.37 -8.29
N GLN A 101 -4.32 -8.76 -7.38
CA GLN A 101 -3.80 -9.45 -6.20
C GLN A 101 -4.94 -9.91 -5.27
N ASN A 102 -5.90 -9.02 -5.00
CA ASN A 102 -7.06 -9.33 -4.17
C ASN A 102 -7.93 -10.45 -4.79
N LEU A 103 -8.19 -10.38 -6.11
CA LEU A 103 -8.98 -11.40 -6.82
C LEU A 103 -8.29 -12.77 -6.87
N LEU A 104 -6.95 -12.82 -6.99
CA LEU A 104 -6.20 -14.08 -6.97
C LEU A 104 -6.30 -14.75 -5.58
N GLU A 105 -6.23 -13.96 -4.50
CA GLU A 105 -6.45 -14.45 -3.14
C GLU A 105 -7.88 -14.95 -2.92
N TYR A 106 -8.90 -14.23 -3.40
CA TYR A 106 -10.30 -14.70 -3.36
C TYR A 106 -10.48 -16.03 -4.10
N HIS A 107 -9.88 -16.19 -5.28
CA HIS A 107 -9.99 -17.42 -6.06
C HIS A 107 -9.32 -18.61 -5.37
N LEU A 108 -8.13 -18.42 -4.78
CA LEU A 108 -7.41 -19.47 -4.04
C LEU A 108 -8.13 -19.86 -2.74
N TRP A 109 -8.74 -18.92 -2.03
CA TRP A 109 -9.59 -19.19 -0.87
C TRP A 109 -10.82 -20.02 -1.23
N HIS A 110 -11.46 -19.71 -2.36
CA HIS A 110 -12.64 -20.45 -2.82
C HIS A 110 -12.30 -21.91 -3.22
N LEU A 111 -11.12 -22.14 -3.80
CA LEU A 111 -10.63 -23.49 -4.10
C LEU A 111 -10.19 -24.26 -2.85
N SER A 112 -9.70 -23.58 -1.82
CA SER A 112 -9.38 -24.18 -0.52
C SER A 112 -10.63 -24.72 0.20
N ASP A 113 -11.77 -24.03 0.12
CA ASP A 113 -13.03 -24.45 0.76
C ASP A 113 -13.70 -25.67 0.08
N GLN A 114 -13.40 -25.94 -1.19
CA GLN A 114 -13.91 -27.14 -1.86
C GLN A 114 -13.17 -28.43 -1.48
N LYS A 115 -11.88 -28.34 -1.09
CA LYS A 115 -11.07 -29.50 -0.66
C LYS A 115 -11.65 -30.26 0.54
N PRO A 116 -12.14 -29.64 1.63
CA PRO A 116 -12.71 -30.39 2.76
C PRO A 116 -14.01 -31.12 2.39
N ARG A 117 -14.84 -30.57 1.49
CA ARG A 117 -16.08 -31.24 1.05
C ARG A 117 -15.81 -32.44 0.13
N ALA A 118 -14.83 -32.33 -0.77
CA ALA A 118 -14.40 -33.47 -1.60
C ALA A 118 -13.72 -34.57 -0.78
N ALA A 119 -12.87 -34.20 0.19
CA ALA A 119 -12.23 -35.15 1.12
C ALA A 119 -13.25 -35.86 2.04
N PHE A 120 -14.26 -35.13 2.52
CA PHE A 120 -15.34 -35.69 3.35
C PHE A 120 -16.19 -36.71 2.59
N LYS A 121 -16.54 -36.42 1.32
CA LYS A 121 -17.31 -37.35 0.47
C LYS A 121 -16.54 -38.64 0.17
N ILE A 122 -15.22 -38.56 -0.02
CA ILE A 122 -14.36 -39.73 -0.27
C ILE A 122 -14.19 -40.60 0.97
N ASN A 123 -14.05 -40.00 2.17
CA ASN A 123 -13.92 -40.76 3.41
C ASN A 123 -15.24 -41.46 3.82
N SER A 124 -16.38 -40.81 3.56
CA SER A 124 -17.71 -41.41 3.71
C SER A 124 -17.95 -42.61 2.79
N LEU A 125 -17.52 -42.53 1.52
CA LEU A 125 -17.66 -43.63 0.56
C LEU A 125 -16.70 -44.80 0.84
N ARG A 126 -15.55 -44.55 1.47
CA ARG A 126 -14.62 -45.60 1.92
C ARG A 126 -15.23 -46.49 3.01
N HIS A 127 -16.04 -45.92 3.90
CA HIS A 127 -16.76 -46.68 4.94
C HIS A 127 -17.87 -47.58 4.36
N LEU A 128 -18.53 -47.14 3.27
CA LEU A 128 -19.58 -47.92 2.59
C LEU A 128 -19.01 -49.09 1.76
N PHE A 129 -17.85 -48.91 1.12
CA PHE A 129 -17.20 -49.97 0.35
C PHE A 129 -16.36 -50.95 1.19
N GLY A 130 -15.96 -50.57 2.42
CA GLY A 130 -15.24 -51.45 3.35
C GLY A 130 -16.12 -52.55 3.99
N SER A 131 -17.44 -52.36 4.05
CA SER A 131 -18.35 -53.36 4.63
C SER A 131 -18.72 -54.48 3.66
N ARG A 132 -18.60 -54.27 2.34
CA ARG A 132 -19.05 -55.22 1.30
C ARG A 132 -18.02 -56.31 0.93
N LYS A 133 -16.84 -56.33 1.58
CA LYS A 133 -15.81 -57.34 1.34
C LYS A 133 -15.84 -58.53 2.32
N ARG A 134 -16.77 -58.55 3.29
CA ARG A 134 -16.89 -59.62 4.30
C ARG A 134 -17.95 -60.69 4.00
N ASP A 135 -18.72 -60.57 2.92
CA ASP A 135 -19.85 -61.46 2.61
C ASP A 135 -19.59 -62.47 1.47
N LEU A 136 -18.35 -62.62 1.00
CA LEU A 136 -17.99 -63.56 -0.09
C LEU A 136 -16.86 -64.52 0.31
N THR A 137 -16.89 -65.02 1.54
CA THR A 137 -16.15 -66.21 1.95
C THR A 137 -17.13 -67.28 2.39
N PHE A 138 -17.56 -68.08 1.42
CA PHE A 138 -17.99 -69.47 1.59
C PHE A 138 -17.30 -70.29 0.50
#